data_AF-A0A545BLB2-F1
#
_entry.id   AF-A0A545BLB2-F1
#
_cell.length_a   1.000
_cell.length_b   1.000
_cell.length_c   1.000
_cell.angle_alpha   90.00
_cell.angle_beta   90.00
_cell.angle_gamma   90.00
#
_symmetry.space_group_name_H-M   'P 1'
#
loop_
_entity.id
_entity.type
_entity.pdbx_description
1 polymer ?
#
loop_
_entity_poly.entity_id
_entity_poly.type
_entity_poly.pdbx_seq_one_letter_code
_entity_poly.pdbx_strand_id
1 'polypeptide(L)'
;MSSGDWVDPKDVTGEIHKDVLAVVRVLVVSGWRLRRQGHKFYMYCPCGSGGAQLRVDGTPGNSSQRAKILLRDARRCPGQHELLRGRR
;
A
#
# COMPACT_ATOMS: atom_id res chain seq x y z
N MET A 1 12.44 14.20 -14.55
CA MET A 1 10.98 13.95 -14.41
C MET A 1 10.82 12.50 -14.01
N SER A 2 10.61 12.21 -12.72
CA SER A 2 10.51 10.82 -12.26
C SER A 2 9.09 10.30 -12.46
N SER A 3 8.85 9.75 -13.65
CA SER A 3 7.65 8.99 -13.99
C SER A 3 7.59 7.76 -13.09
N GLY A 4 6.88 7.87 -11.96
CA GLY A 4 6.55 6.69 -11.17
C GLY A 4 5.49 5.90 -11.92
N ASP A 5 5.88 4.76 -12.50
CA ASP A 5 4.97 3.85 -13.18
C ASP A 5 4.04 3.15 -12.19
N TRP A 6 2.78 2.99 -12.58
CA TRP A 6 1.85 2.09 -11.89
C TRP A 6 2.28 0.67 -12.21
N VAL A 7 2.54 -0.12 -11.18
CA VAL A 7 3.11 -1.46 -11.33
C VAL A 7 2.20 -2.48 -10.68
N ASP A 8 2.07 -3.63 -11.31
CA ASP A 8 1.35 -4.74 -10.72
C ASP A 8 2.23 -5.45 -9.69
N PRO A 9 1.64 -6.02 -8.63
CA PRO A 9 2.38 -6.78 -7.63
C PRO A 9 3.10 -8.01 -8.22
N LYS A 10 2.75 -8.44 -9.42
CA LYS A 10 3.40 -9.58 -10.09
C LYS A 10 4.79 -9.21 -10.61
N ASP A 11 4.96 -7.99 -11.12
CA ASP A 11 6.20 -7.50 -11.70
C ASP A 11 7.28 -7.19 -10.65
N VAL A 12 6.87 -6.93 -9.40
CA VAL A 12 7.76 -6.53 -8.30
C VAL A 12 8.04 -7.66 -7.31
N THR A 13 7.69 -8.91 -7.68
CA THR A 13 7.84 -10.10 -6.83
C THR A 13 9.29 -10.38 -6.41
N GLY A 14 10.27 -10.02 -7.23
CA GLY A 14 11.70 -10.16 -6.90
C GLY A 14 12.30 -8.96 -6.15
N GLU A 15 11.59 -7.82 -6.12
CA GLU A 15 12.05 -6.57 -5.50
C GLU A 15 11.48 -6.38 -4.08
N ILE A 16 10.35 -7.04 -3.79
CA ILE A 16 9.64 -6.96 -2.51
C ILE A 16 9.71 -8.30 -1.79
N HIS A 17 10.06 -8.27 -0.50
CA HIS A 17 10.04 -9.46 0.33
C HIS A 17 8.66 -10.16 0.33
N LYS A 18 8.65 -11.51 0.28
CA LYS A 18 7.46 -12.36 0.17
C LYS A 18 6.32 -12.00 1.15
N ASP A 19 6.65 -11.69 2.41
CA ASP A 19 5.67 -11.33 3.45
C ASP A 19 4.96 -10.01 3.14
N VAL A 20 5.72 -9.02 2.65
CA VAL A 20 5.17 -7.71 2.28
C VAL A 20 4.39 -7.85 0.99
N LEU A 21 4.90 -8.61 0.02
CA LEU A 21 4.25 -8.91 -1.24
C LEU A 21 2.88 -9.58 -1.05
N ALA A 22 2.77 -10.53 -0.12
CA ALA A 22 1.50 -11.18 0.20
C ALA A 22 0.45 -10.15 0.64
N VAL A 23 0.84 -9.19 1.49
CA VAL A 23 -0.05 -8.11 1.91
C VAL A 23 -0.40 -7.18 0.76
N VAL A 24 0.58 -6.78 -0.04
CA VAL A 24 0.36 -5.93 -1.22
C VAL A 24 -0.67 -6.56 -2.17
N ARG A 25 -0.58 -7.87 -2.43
CA ARG A 25 -1.56 -8.59 -3.25
C ARG A 25 -2.98 -8.50 -2.69
N VAL A 26 -3.14 -8.72 -1.38
CA VAL A 26 -4.44 -8.61 -0.70
C VAL A 26 -5.01 -7.19 -0.83
N LEU A 27 -4.15 -6.18 -0.67
CA LEU A 27 -4.55 -4.78 -0.80
C LEU A 27 -4.92 -4.41 -2.23
N VAL A 28 -4.18 -4.88 -3.24
CA VAL A 28 -4.52 -4.67 -4.66
C VAL A 28 -5.87 -5.29 -5.00
N VAL A 29 -6.17 -6.50 -4.51
CA VAL A 29 -7.50 -7.12 -4.64
C VAL A 29 -8.58 -6.28 -3.97
N SER A 30 -8.25 -5.59 -2.87
CA SER A 30 -9.16 -4.65 -2.19
C SER A 30 -9.31 -3.30 -2.91
N GLY A 31 -8.70 -3.12 -4.08
CA GLY A 31 -8.79 -1.91 -4.89
C GLY A 31 -7.64 -0.91 -4.70
N TRP A 32 -6.62 -1.23 -3.91
CA TRP A 32 -5.44 -0.38 -3.76
C TRP A 32 -4.57 -0.42 -5.00
N ARG A 33 -3.91 0.69 -5.32
CA ARG A 33 -3.01 0.79 -6.47
C ARG A 33 -1.57 0.92 -6.04
N LEU A 34 -0.69 0.11 -6.62
CA LEU A 34 0.74 0.14 -6.35
C LEU A 34 1.46 1.00 -7.40
N ARG A 35 2.35 1.87 -6.94
CA ARG A 35 3.15 2.75 -7.78
C ARG A 35 4.63 2.60 -7.40
N ARG A 36 5.48 2.42 -8.39
CA ARG A 36 6.94 2.42 -8.20
C ARG A 36 7.44 3.86 -8.26
N GLN A 37 8.20 4.28 -7.24
CA GLN A 37 8.89 5.56 -7.22
C GLN A 37 10.37 5.34 -6.88
N GLY A 38 11.20 5.24 -7.92
CA GLY A 38 12.61 4.86 -7.79
C GLY A 38 12.75 3.47 -7.18
N HIS A 39 13.57 3.35 -6.13
CA HIS A 39 13.78 2.10 -5.38
C HIS A 39 12.70 1.79 -4.33
N LYS A 40 11.63 2.60 -4.26
CA LYS A 40 10.57 2.47 -3.27
C LYS A 40 9.24 2.23 -3.95
N PHE A 41 8.36 1.53 -3.27
CA PHE A 41 7.00 1.30 -3.73
C PHE A 41 6.02 2.07 -2.83
N TYR A 42 4.93 2.54 -3.41
CA TYR A 42 3.88 3.26 -2.70
C TYR A 42 2.53 2.69 -3.08
N MET A 43 1.71 2.36 -2.09
CA MET A 43 0.32 2.01 -2.31
C MET A 43 -0.57 3.22 -2.08
N TYR A 44 -1.54 3.40 -2.96
CA TYR A 44 -2.51 4.48 -2.94
C TYR A 44 -3.90 3.91 -2.69
N CYS A 45 -4.65 4.51 -1.76
CA CYS A 45 -6.05 4.12 -1.55
C CYS A 45 -6.90 4.46 -2.78
N PRO A 46 -7.90 3.63 -3.14
CA PRO A 46 -8.97 4.01 -4.06
C PRO A 46 -9.85 5.18 -3.59
N CYS A 47 -9.71 5.65 -2.35
CA CYS A 47 -10.58 6.61 -1.66
C CYS A 47 -10.64 8.06 -2.23
N GLY A 48 -10.06 8.35 -3.40
CA GLY A 48 -9.97 9.72 -3.94
C GLY A 48 -8.94 10.61 -3.21
N SER A 49 -8.96 11.92 -3.48
CA SER A 49 -7.87 12.90 -3.23
C SER A 49 -7.46 13.13 -1.76
N GLY A 50 -8.02 12.41 -0.79
CA GLY A 50 -7.61 12.39 0.63
C GLY A 50 -7.25 11.00 1.15
N GLY A 51 -7.13 10.00 0.27
CA GLY A 51 -6.83 8.63 0.65
C GLY A 51 -5.43 8.45 1.25
N ALA A 52 -5.30 7.50 2.17
CA ALA A 52 -4.01 7.18 2.76
C ALA A 52 -3.03 6.65 1.69
N GLN A 53 -1.78 7.13 1.76
CA GLN A 53 -0.67 6.58 1.00
C GLN A 53 0.20 5.74 1.92
N LEU A 54 0.51 4.51 1.52
CA LEU A 54 1.34 3.60 2.29
C LEU A 54 2.66 3.42 1.58
N ARG A 55 3.76 3.68 2.29
CA ARG A 55 5.10 3.38 1.78
C ARG A 55 5.39 1.90 1.97
N VAL A 56 5.79 1.26 0.89
CA VAL A 56 6.24 -0.14 0.82
C VAL A 56 7.73 -0.12 0.52
N ASP A 57 8.53 -0.37 1.55
CA ASP A 57 9.97 -0.61 1.37
C ASP A 57 10.16 -2.03 0.81
N GLY A 58 10.99 -2.19 -0.22
CA GLY A 58 11.24 -3.51 -0.86
C GLY A 58 11.96 -4.49 0.07
N THR A 59 12.95 -3.98 0.84
CA THR A 59 13.79 -4.79 1.73
C THR A 59 13.88 -4.17 3.14
N PRO A 60 12.80 -4.19 3.94
CA PRO A 60 12.85 -3.76 5.32
C PRO A 60 13.61 -4.77 6.19
N GLY A 61 14.40 -4.29 7.17
CA GLY A 61 15.12 -5.17 8.12
C GLY A 61 14.21 -6.06 8.99
N ASN A 62 12.91 -5.74 9.11
CA ASN A 62 11.90 -6.61 9.71
C ASN A 62 10.63 -6.64 8.83
N SER A 63 10.65 -7.51 7.83
CA SER A 63 9.62 -7.62 6.79
C SER A 63 8.26 -8.05 7.34
N SER A 64 8.22 -8.99 8.29
CA SER A 64 6.96 -9.45 8.88
C SER A 64 6.30 -8.36 9.75
N GLN A 65 7.07 -7.57 10.50
CA GLN A 65 6.53 -6.44 11.26
C GLN A 65 6.04 -5.32 10.33
N ARG A 66 6.77 -5.01 9.25
CA ARG A 66 6.31 -4.03 8.27
C ARG A 66 5.07 -4.47 7.52
N ALA A 67 4.97 -5.75 7.16
CA ALA A 67 3.75 -6.30 6.59
C ALA A 67 2.54 -6.08 7.52
N LYS A 68 2.68 -6.35 8.83
CA LYS A 68 1.62 -6.11 9.83
C LYS A 68 1.23 -4.63 9.94
N ILE A 69 2.21 -3.72 9.95
CA ILE A 69 1.94 -2.28 10.01
C ILE A 69 1.22 -1.82 8.74
N LEU A 70 1.68 -2.25 7.57
CA LEU A 70 1.05 -1.93 6.28
C LEU A 70 -0.41 -2.37 6.24
N LEU A 71 -0.70 -3.58 6.73
CA LEU A 71 -2.05 -4.12 6.84
C LEU A 71 -2.91 -3.31 7.81
N ARG A 72 -2.35 -2.88 8.94
CA ARG A 72 -3.04 -2.04 9.94
C ARG A 72 -3.37 -0.66 9.38
N ASP A 73 -2.42 -0.03 8.69
CA ASP A 73 -2.62 1.29 8.09
C ASP A 73 -3.58 1.22 6.90
N ALA A 74 -3.50 0.15 6.10
CA ALA A 74 -4.47 -0.09 5.06
C ALA A 74 -5.89 -0.32 5.61
N ARG A 75 -6.02 -1.04 6.74
CA ARG A 75 -7.30 -1.22 7.47
C ARG A 75 -7.79 0.06 8.14
N ARG A 76 -6.93 1.04 8.42
CA ARG A 76 -7.36 2.37 8.87
C ARG A 76 -8.05 3.15 7.76
N CYS A 77 -7.75 2.86 6.50
CA CYS A 77 -8.35 3.55 5.36
C CYS A 77 -9.87 3.34 5.19
N PRO A 78 -10.43 2.12 5.34
CA PRO A 78 -11.89 1.95 5.39
C PRO A 78 -12.50 2.52 6.69
N GLY A 79 -11.74 2.62 7.79
CA GLY A 79 -12.18 3.31 9.01
C GLY A 79 -12.24 4.83 8.89
N GLN A 80 -11.65 5.42 7.84
CA GLN A 80 -11.73 6.85 7.53
C GLN A 80 -12.79 7.20 6.48
N HIS A 81 -13.50 6.21 5.90
CA HIS A 81 -14.61 6.50 4.99
C HIS A 81 -15.85 7.05 5.73
N GLU A 82 -16.03 6.74 7.02
CA GLU A 82 -17.22 7.13 7.81
C GLU A 82 -16.94 8.07 9.00
N LEU A 83 -15.69 8.22 9.48
CA LEU A 83 -15.36 9.13 10.60
C LEU A 83 -15.29 10.63 10.24
N LEU A 84 -15.73 11.02 9.05
CA LEU A 84 -16.08 12.41 8.66
C LEU A 84 -17.49 12.54 8.08
N ARG A 85 -18.35 11.50 8.14
CA ARG A 85 -19.70 11.53 7.56
C ARG A 85 -20.87 11.40 8.54
N GLY A 86 -20.66 11.48 9.85
CA GLY A 86 -21.81 11.51 10.77
C GLY A 86 -21.52 11.42 12.25
N ARG A 87 -20.87 12.44 12.84
CA ARG A 87 -21.13 12.76 14.25
C ARG A 87 -22.18 13.88 14.27
N ARG A 88 -23.46 13.50 14.14
CA ARG A 88 -24.62 14.32 14.52
C ARG A 88 -25.27 13.65 15.72
#